data_AF-A0AAV4UD43-F1
#
_entry.id   AF-A0AAV4UD43-F1
#
_cell.length_a   1.000
_cell.length_b   1.000
_cell.length_c   1.000
_cell.angle_alpha   90.00
_cell.angle_beta   90.00
_cell.angle_gamma   90.00
#
_symmetry.space_group_name_H-M   'P 1'
#
loop_
_entity.id
_entity.type
_entity.pdbx_description
1 polymer ?
#
loop_
_entity_poly.entity_id
_entity_poly.type
_entity_poly.pdbx_seq_one_letter_code
_entity_poly.pdbx_strand_id
1 'polypeptide(L)'
;METKYIPTTKIRTLALRLRNKLTAILSISQSWKDLAAVLRNPDNKDIYMFTAEDIDILDSQQRPAEAFLEYWSTFGRRQPTIEDLLAALKEAKLIRAAHFVQNELLQ
;
A
#
# COMPACT_ATOMS: atom_id res chain seq x y z
N MET A 1 18.38 15.15 -7.02
CA MET A 1 17.01 15.40 -7.51
C MET A 1 16.09 14.45 -6.78
N GLU A 2 15.15 14.95 -5.99
CA GLU A 2 14.08 14.10 -5.43
C GLU A 2 13.13 13.71 -6.57
N THR A 3 12.95 12.41 -6.78
CA THR A 3 11.95 11.88 -7.72
C THR A 3 10.57 12.17 -7.14
N LYS A 4 9.85 13.08 -7.80
CA LYS A 4 8.46 13.42 -7.48
C LYS A 4 7.54 12.58 -8.33
N TYR A 5 6.46 12.08 -7.74
CA TYR A 5 5.47 11.28 -8.44
C TYR A 5 4.14 12.03 -8.56
N ILE A 6 3.45 11.80 -9.67
CA ILE A 6 2.08 12.29 -9.85
C ILE A 6 1.05 11.30 -9.27
N PRO A 7 -0.17 11.74 -8.90
CA PRO A 7 -1.19 10.88 -8.29
C PRO A 7 -1.49 9.58 -9.05
N THR A 8 -1.43 9.61 -10.38
CA THR A 8 -1.70 8.47 -11.27
C THR A 8 -0.51 7.52 -11.44
N THR A 9 0.64 7.83 -10.83
CA THR A 9 1.83 6.96 -10.82
C THR A 9 1.49 5.63 -10.17
N LYS A 10 1.94 4.51 -10.75
CA LYS A 10 1.71 3.18 -10.20
C LYS A 10 2.59 2.91 -8.98
N ILE A 11 2.04 2.28 -7.94
CA ILE A 11 2.80 1.95 -6.73
C ILE A 11 4.04 1.09 -7.07
N ARG A 12 3.92 0.19 -8.05
CA ARG A 12 5.03 -0.69 -8.43
C ARG A 12 6.27 0.04 -8.93
N THR A 13 6.13 1.28 -9.43
CA THR A 13 7.24 2.07 -9.99
C THR A 13 7.93 2.97 -8.95
N LEU A 14 7.53 2.88 -7.67
CA LEU A 14 8.22 3.58 -6.59
C LEU A 14 9.69 3.12 -6.51
N ALA A 15 10.58 4.09 -6.38
CA ALA A 15 12.01 3.85 -6.18
C ALA A 15 12.21 3.02 -4.90
N LEU A 16 13.15 2.08 -4.94
CA LEU A 16 13.41 1.12 -3.86
C LEU A 16 13.54 1.81 -2.48
N ARG A 17 14.25 2.94 -2.42
CA ARG A 17 14.40 3.75 -1.19
C ARG A 17 13.06 4.17 -0.60
N LEU A 18 12.15 4.68 -1.43
CA LEU A 18 10.84 5.18 -1.00
C LEU A 18 9.89 4.04 -0.67
N ARG A 19 9.93 2.94 -1.44
CA ARG A 19 9.21 1.70 -1.11
C ARG A 19 9.63 1.17 0.26
N ASN A 20 10.94 1.10 0.53
CA ASN A 20 11.47 0.63 1.82
C ASN A 20 11.06 1.53 2.99
N LYS A 21 11.03 2.86 2.79
CA LYS A 21 10.51 3.78 3.82
C LYS A 21 9.02 3.52 4.08
N LEU A 22 8.21 3.37 3.03
CA LEU A 22 6.78 3.11 3.16
C LEU A 22 6.51 1.78 3.89
N THR A 23 7.17 0.70 3.49
CA THR A 23 7.02 -0.61 4.13
C THR A 23 7.49 -0.58 5.58
N ALA A 24 8.57 0.14 5.89
CA ALA A 24 9.01 0.33 7.28
C ALA A 24 7.95 1.05 8.13
N ILE A 25 7.27 2.08 7.59
CA ILE A 25 6.17 2.76 8.28
C ILE A 25 4.99 1.80 8.49
N LEU A 26 4.62 1.02 7.47
CA LEU A 26 3.50 0.07 7.53
C LEU A 26 3.78 -1.14 8.42
N SER A 27 5.05 -1.50 8.66
CA SER A 27 5.42 -2.55 9.60
C SER A 27 5.19 -2.15 11.07
N ILE A 28 5.13 -0.85 11.38
CA ILE A 28 4.89 -0.38 12.75
C ILE A 28 3.50 -0.82 13.19
N SER A 29 3.42 -1.50 14.33
CA SER A 29 2.18 -2.05 14.89
C SER A 29 1.38 -2.90 13.89
N GLN A 30 2.05 -3.50 12.91
CA GLN A 30 1.40 -4.28 11.84
C GLN A 30 0.35 -3.50 11.03
N SER A 31 0.51 -2.17 10.89
CA SER A 31 -0.43 -1.28 10.18
C SER A 31 -0.74 -1.71 8.73
N TRP A 32 0.13 -2.52 8.11
CA TRP A 32 -0.15 -3.11 6.80
C TRP A 32 -1.41 -4.00 6.81
N LYS A 33 -1.77 -4.65 7.93
CA LYS A 33 -3.00 -5.45 8.07
C LYS A 33 -4.24 -4.56 8.06
N ASP A 34 -4.19 -3.43 8.76
CA ASP A 34 -5.27 -2.44 8.74
C ASP A 34 -5.49 -1.87 7.34
N LEU A 35 -4.39 -1.65 6.60
CA LEU A 35 -4.47 -1.26 5.21
C LEU A 35 -5.06 -2.37 4.34
N ALA A 36 -4.62 -3.63 4.50
CA ALA A 36 -5.16 -4.76 3.74
C ALA A 36 -6.67 -4.94 3.97
N ALA A 37 -7.14 -4.74 5.20
CA ALA A 37 -8.53 -4.91 5.59
C ALA A 37 -9.51 -3.93 4.92
N VAL A 38 -9.04 -2.78 4.44
CA VAL A 38 -9.90 -1.78 3.76
C VAL A 38 -9.86 -1.90 2.24
N LEU A 39 -8.93 -2.66 1.67
CA LEU A 39 -8.76 -2.73 0.22
C LEU A 39 -9.89 -3.54 -0.44
N ARG A 40 -10.49 -2.95 -1.47
CA ARG A 40 -11.48 -3.59 -2.34
C ARG A 40 -10.82 -4.10 -3.61
N ASN A 41 -11.35 -5.19 -4.17
CA ASN A 41 -10.84 -5.72 -5.43
C ASN A 41 -11.07 -4.68 -6.55
N PRO A 42 -10.04 -4.29 -7.33
CA PRO A 42 -10.17 -3.29 -8.38
C PRO A 42 -11.09 -3.72 -9.53
N ASP A 43 -11.24 -5.02 -9.77
CA ASP A 43 -12.09 -5.59 -10.81
C ASP A 43 -13.53 -5.85 -10.28
N ASN A 44 -13.74 -5.94 -8.96
CA ASN A 44 -15.06 -6.02 -8.31
C ASN A 44 -15.04 -5.34 -6.94
N LYS A 45 -15.61 -4.13 -6.83
CA LYS A 45 -15.52 -3.32 -5.61
C LYS A 45 -16.37 -3.82 -4.44
N ASP A 46 -17.30 -4.74 -4.67
CA ASP A 46 -18.18 -5.26 -3.62
C ASP A 46 -17.47 -6.27 -2.71
N ILE A 47 -16.33 -6.81 -3.16
CA ILE A 47 -15.53 -7.76 -2.41
C ILE A 47 -14.25 -7.12 -1.87
N TYR A 48 -13.86 -7.54 -0.68
CA TYR A 48 -12.53 -7.24 -0.17
C TYR A 48 -11.47 -7.93 -1.03
N MET A 49 -10.33 -7.27 -1.17
CA MET A 49 -9.20 -7.79 -1.93
C MET A 49 -8.48 -8.90 -1.18
N PHE A 50 -8.41 -8.78 0.14
CA PHE A 50 -7.75 -9.75 1.02
C PHE A 50 -8.77 -10.36 1.97
N THR A 51 -8.75 -11.68 2.08
CA THR A 51 -9.43 -12.43 3.13
C THR A 51 -8.54 -12.51 4.38
N ALA A 52 -9.10 -12.99 5.49
CA ALA A 52 -8.30 -13.26 6.69
C ALA A 52 -7.19 -14.29 6.42
N GLU A 53 -7.47 -15.32 5.60
CA GLU A 53 -6.47 -16.33 5.22
C GLU A 53 -5.33 -15.72 4.39
N ASP A 54 -5.64 -14.81 3.45
CA ASP A 54 -4.60 -14.10 2.70
C ASP A 54 -3.69 -13.27 3.62
N ILE A 55 -4.29 -12.62 4.63
CA ILE A 55 -3.54 -11.84 5.63
C ILE A 55 -2.64 -12.76 6.47
N ASP A 56 -3.13 -13.92 6.91
CA ASP A 56 -2.34 -14.88 7.68
C ASP A 56 -1.15 -15.44 6.85
N ILE A 57 -1.37 -15.73 5.56
CA ILE A 57 -0.31 -16.14 4.64
C ILE A 57 0.75 -15.04 4.50
N LEU A 58 0.34 -13.78 4.34
CA LEU A 58 1.26 -12.65 4.26
C LEU A 58 2.01 -12.40 5.58
N ASP A 59 1.35 -12.61 6.72
CA ASP A 59 1.96 -12.42 8.05
C ASP A 59 3.05 -13.47 8.34
N SER A 60 2.97 -14.65 7.71
CA SER A 60 4.00 -15.68 7.81
C SER A 60 5.30 -15.35 7.06
N GLN A 61 5.30 -14.31 6.21
CA GLN A 61 6.48 -13.91 5.44
C GLN A 61 7.53 -13.26 6.34
N GLN A 62 8.81 -13.34 5.95
CA GLN A 62 9.89 -12.67 6.69
C GLN A 62 9.73 -11.15 6.76
N ARG A 63 9.12 -10.55 5.73
CA ARG A 63 8.86 -9.11 5.61
C ARG A 63 7.40 -8.87 5.18
N PRO A 64 6.41 -9.03 6.08
CA PRO A 64 4.98 -9.06 5.71
C PRO A 64 4.49 -7.81 4.99
N ALA A 65 4.83 -6.62 5.49
CA ALA A 65 4.41 -5.35 4.87
C ALA A 65 5.00 -5.15 3.46
N GLU A 66 6.20 -5.69 3.21
CA GLU A 66 6.82 -5.65 1.88
C GLU A 66 6.14 -6.62 0.92
N ALA A 67 5.92 -7.86 1.36
CA ALA A 67 5.19 -8.87 0.58
C ALA A 67 3.77 -8.40 0.23
N PHE A 68 3.06 -7.83 1.21
CA PHE A 68 1.76 -7.20 1.02
C PHE A 68 1.80 -6.10 -0.06
N LEU A 69 2.73 -5.15 0.07
CA LEU A 69 2.82 -4.01 -0.85
C LEU A 69 3.22 -4.47 -2.26
N GLU A 70 4.11 -5.44 -2.38
CA GLU A 70 4.51 -6.03 -3.65
C GLU A 70 3.32 -6.71 -4.35
N TYR A 71 2.60 -7.57 -3.63
CA TYR A 71 1.40 -8.22 -4.13
C TYR A 71 0.38 -7.19 -4.60
N TRP A 72 0.00 -6.25 -3.73
CA TRP A 72 -1.00 -5.25 -4.06
C TRP A 72 -0.59 -4.37 -5.24
N SER A 73 0.69 -3.96 -5.31
CA SER A 73 1.18 -3.07 -6.37
C SER A 73 1.10 -3.65 -7.79
N THR A 74 0.97 -4.97 -7.90
CA THR A 74 0.91 -5.70 -9.17
C THR A 74 -0.45 -6.34 -9.43
N PHE A 75 -1.36 -6.31 -8.45
CA PHE A 75 -2.66 -6.98 -8.52
C PHE A 75 -3.65 -6.33 -9.49
N GLY A 76 -4.44 -7.18 -10.13
CA GLY A 76 -5.55 -6.79 -11.01
C GLY A 76 -5.12 -6.17 -12.33
N ARG A 77 -6.08 -5.95 -13.22
CA ARG A 77 -5.82 -5.26 -14.50
C ARG A 77 -5.53 -3.78 -14.27
N ARG A 78 -6.29 -3.15 -13.36
CA ARG A 78 -6.04 -1.79 -12.90
C ARG A 78 -5.11 -1.81 -11.69
N GLN A 79 -3.80 -1.79 -11.97
CA GLN A 79 -2.79 -1.67 -10.92
C GLN A 79 -2.98 -0.38 -10.11
N PRO A 80 -2.78 -0.42 -8.78
CA PRO A 80 -3.05 0.71 -7.91
C PRO A 80 -2.06 1.86 -8.13
N THR A 81 -2.56 3.08 -7.94
CA THR A 81 -1.80 4.32 -8.04
C THR A 81 -1.42 4.88 -6.66
N ILE A 82 -0.62 5.95 -6.63
CA ILE A 82 -0.32 6.68 -5.39
C ILE A 82 -1.58 7.34 -4.82
N GLU A 83 -2.52 7.76 -5.68
CA GLU A 83 -3.83 8.24 -5.24
C GLU A 83 -4.64 7.13 -4.54
N ASP A 84 -4.69 5.93 -5.14
CA ASP A 84 -5.37 4.77 -4.54
C ASP A 84 -4.74 4.43 -3.17
N LEU A 85 -3.40 4.49 -3.08
CA LEU A 85 -2.66 4.33 -1.82
C LEU A 85 -3.08 5.37 -0.77
N LEU A 86 -3.06 6.65 -1.13
CA LEU A 86 -3.40 7.71 -0.19
C LEU A 86 -4.84 7.62 0.31
N ALA A 87 -5.78 7.26 -0.58
CA ALA A 87 -7.18 7.06 -0.22
C ALA A 87 -7.33 5.92 0.80
N ALA A 88 -6.73 4.76 0.52
CA ALA A 88 -6.79 3.60 1.40
C ALA A 88 -6.12 3.86 2.77
N LEU A 89 -4.99 4.57 2.80
CA LEU A 89 -4.33 4.96 4.05
C LEU A 89 -5.20 5.87 4.91
N LYS A 90 -5.97 6.79 4.29
CA LYS A 90 -6.90 7.65 5.02
C LYS A 90 -8.10 6.86 5.54
N GLU A 91 -8.64 5.95 4.74
CA GLU A 91 -9.74 5.06 5.13
C GLU A 91 -9.36 4.20 6.34
N ALA A 92 -8.15 3.61 6.33
CA ALA A 92 -7.58 2.86 7.45
C ALA A 92 -7.09 3.75 8.61
N LYS A 93 -7.24 5.08 8.53
CA LYS A 93 -6.77 6.06 9.54
C LYS A 93 -5.26 5.96 9.85
N LEU A 94 -4.46 5.54 8.87
CA LEU A 94 -2.99 5.42 8.98
C LEU A 94 -2.30 6.76 8.71
N ILE A 95 -2.49 7.70 9.64
CA ILE A 95 -2.10 9.12 9.48
C ILE A 95 -0.62 9.29 9.13
N ARG A 96 0.29 8.55 9.80
CA ARG A 96 1.73 8.66 9.56
C ARG A 96 2.12 8.25 8.14
N ALA A 97 1.54 7.16 7.64
CA ALA A 97 1.78 6.69 6.29
C ALA A 97 1.16 7.65 5.25
N ALA A 98 -0.06 8.15 5.51
CA ALA A 98 -0.70 9.15 4.65
C ALA A 98 0.14 10.44 4.54
N HIS A 99 0.66 10.93 5.67
CA HIS A 99 1.57 12.08 5.70
C HIS A 99 2.86 11.83 4.90
N PHE A 100 3.44 10.63 5.01
CA PHE A 100 4.61 10.26 4.20
C PHE A 100 4.28 10.31 2.70
N VAL A 101 3.15 9.73 2.27
CA VAL A 101 2.74 9.75 0.86
C VAL A 101 2.54 11.18 0.36
N GLN A 102 1.84 12.02 1.14
CA GLN A 102 1.59 13.40 0.75
C GLN A 102 2.85 14.24 0.65
N ASN A 103 3.78 14.10 1.61
CA ASN A 103 4.93 14.99 1.72
C ASN A 103 6.17 14.50 0.96
N GLU A 104 6.35 13.18 0.83
CA GLU A 104 7.58 12.62 0.24
C GLU A 104 7.36 11.98 -1.13
N LEU A 105 6.11 11.68 -1.53
CA LEU A 105 5.82 11.12 -2.86
C LEU A 105 5.18 12.13 -3.81
N LEU A 106 4.20 12.92 -3.34
CA LEU A 106 3.34 13.74 -4.20
C LEU A 106 3.70 15.24 -4.29
N GLN A 107 4.67 15.74 -3.52
CA GLN A 107 5.02 17.18 -3.49
C GLN A 107 5.71 17.68 -4.75
#